data_AF-A0A2D5E2Z2-F1
#
_entry.id   AF-A0A2D5E2Z2-F1
#
_cell.length_a   1.000
_cell.length_b   1.000
_cell.length_c   1.000
_cell.angle_alpha   90.00
_cell.angle_beta   90.00
_cell.angle_gamma   90.00
#
_symmetry.space_group_name_H-M   'P 1'
#
loop_
_entity.id
_entity.type
_entity.pdbx_description
1 polymer ?
#
loop_
_entity_poly.entity_id
_entity_poly.type
_entity_poly.pdbx_seq_one_letter_code
_entity_poly.pdbx_strand_id
1 'polypeptide(L)'
;MRIGELLVRQGILTEAEVELVLAEQCKRTEPFGAICERLFGVAPEVIEDAWVEQYTELTGVLVPDFESCDPAVMNILTRRQAWQFRIVPVRWEDGALVLATTRDHLQRALRFATNTISVPVYFLIADSDALAEALEDHYPMGGLGRRVVDGELEQIVSNLSGRRRSVA
;
A
#
# COMPACT_ATOMS: atom_id res chain seq x y z
N MET A 1 2.65 -9.96 -8.90
CA MET A 1 2.56 -10.82 -7.70
C MET A 1 1.60 -10.24 -6.66
N ARG A 2 0.38 -10.79 -6.61
CA ARG A 2 -0.73 -10.38 -5.72
C ARG A 2 -0.48 -10.76 -4.26
N ILE A 3 -1.28 -10.21 -3.33
CA ILE A 3 -1.03 -10.46 -1.91
C ILE A 3 -1.11 -11.94 -1.51
N GLY A 4 -2.20 -12.59 -1.92
CA GLY A 4 -2.43 -14.00 -1.61
C GLY A 4 -1.38 -14.93 -2.23
N GLU A 5 -0.96 -14.70 -3.48
CA GLU A 5 0.03 -15.54 -4.17
C GLU A 5 1.35 -15.64 -3.39
N LEU A 6 1.76 -14.54 -2.75
CA LEU A 6 2.97 -14.55 -1.95
C LEU A 6 2.83 -15.43 -0.71
N LEU A 7 1.73 -15.26 0.03
CA LEU A 7 1.51 -16.00 1.27
C LEU A 7 1.44 -17.51 1.02
N VAL A 8 0.94 -17.91 -0.15
CA VAL A 8 1.00 -19.30 -0.62
C VAL A 8 2.42 -19.76 -0.85
N ARG A 9 3.22 -18.98 -1.58
CA ARG A 9 4.62 -19.34 -1.88
C ARG A 9 5.47 -19.51 -0.63
N GLN A 10 5.14 -18.83 0.46
CA GLN A 10 5.85 -18.93 1.73
C GLN A 10 5.25 -19.96 2.70
N GLY A 11 4.19 -20.64 2.30
CA GLY A 11 3.51 -21.64 3.14
C GLY A 11 2.77 -21.05 4.34
N ILE A 12 2.49 -19.75 4.33
CA ILE A 12 1.72 -19.06 5.39
C ILE A 12 0.22 -19.34 5.20
N LEU A 13 -0.23 -19.36 3.96
CA LEU A 13 -1.59 -19.74 3.57
C LEU A 13 -1.54 -20.80 2.46
N THR A 14 -2.62 -21.52 2.26
CA THR A 14 -2.86 -22.35 1.09
C THR A 14 -3.64 -21.57 0.04
N GLU A 15 -3.64 -22.05 -1.22
CA GLU A 15 -4.43 -21.43 -2.30
C GLU A 15 -5.92 -21.34 -1.93
N ALA A 16 -6.47 -22.39 -1.33
CA ALA A 16 -7.86 -22.43 -0.89
C ALA A 16 -8.16 -21.41 0.23
N GLU A 17 -7.23 -21.20 1.15
CA GLU A 17 -7.38 -20.20 2.20
C GLU A 17 -7.34 -18.78 1.62
N VAL A 18 -6.44 -18.50 0.67
CA VAL A 18 -6.41 -17.23 -0.06
C VAL A 18 -7.72 -16.97 -0.80
N GLU A 19 -8.26 -17.97 -1.50
CA GLU A 19 -9.56 -17.85 -2.16
C GLU A 19 -10.68 -17.50 -1.17
N LEU A 20 -10.66 -18.11 0.02
CA LEU A 20 -11.63 -17.78 1.07
C LEU A 20 -11.47 -16.34 1.59
N VAL A 21 -10.23 -15.88 1.80
CA VAL A 21 -9.97 -14.49 2.22
C VAL A 21 -10.49 -13.51 1.17
N LEU A 22 -10.17 -13.74 -0.11
CA LEU A 22 -10.61 -12.87 -1.21
C LEU A 22 -12.14 -12.88 -1.35
N ALA A 23 -12.77 -14.05 -1.20
CA ALA A 23 -14.23 -14.16 -1.22
C ALA A 23 -14.89 -13.40 -0.06
N GLU A 24 -14.30 -13.39 1.13
CA GLU A 24 -14.79 -12.58 2.26
C GLU A 24 -14.52 -11.08 2.06
N GLN A 25 -13.36 -10.72 1.51
CA GLN A 25 -13.00 -9.34 1.20
C GLN A 25 -13.94 -8.72 0.16
N CYS A 26 -14.43 -9.50 -0.80
CA CYS A 26 -15.44 -9.03 -1.77
C CYS A 26 -16.82 -8.80 -1.15
N LYS A 27 -17.15 -9.44 -0.01
CA LYS A 27 -18.46 -9.36 0.65
C LYS A 27 -18.53 -8.29 1.73
N ARG A 28 -17.38 -7.92 2.32
CA ARG A 28 -17.28 -7.05 3.49
C ARG A 28 -16.28 -5.92 3.24
N THR A 29 -16.42 -4.80 3.94
CA THR A 29 -15.42 -3.71 3.92
C THR A 29 -14.22 -4.00 4.84
N GLU A 30 -13.85 -5.26 5.01
CA GLU A 30 -12.77 -5.69 5.91
C GLU A 30 -11.47 -5.83 5.11
N PRO A 31 -10.32 -5.38 5.64
CA PRO A 31 -9.05 -5.46 4.92
C PRO A 31 -8.45 -6.87 5.01
N PHE A 32 -7.59 -7.22 4.05
CA PHE A 32 -7.06 -8.58 3.87
C PHE A 32 -6.44 -9.15 5.17
N GLY A 33 -5.60 -8.36 5.86
CA GLY A 33 -4.91 -8.80 7.07
C GLY A 33 -5.85 -9.13 8.23
N ALA A 34 -6.90 -8.32 8.42
CA ALA A 34 -7.91 -8.57 9.45
C ALA A 34 -8.71 -9.86 9.17
N ILE A 35 -9.00 -10.16 7.90
CA ILE A 35 -9.65 -11.41 7.51
C ILE A 35 -8.73 -12.61 7.79
N CYS A 36 -7.43 -12.51 7.45
CA CYS A 36 -6.44 -13.55 7.72
C CYS A 36 -6.31 -13.84 9.23
N GLU A 37 -6.21 -12.80 10.05
CA GLU A 37 -6.15 -12.94 11.51
C GLU A 37 -7.41 -13.63 12.04
N ARG A 38 -8.59 -13.15 11.60
CA ARG A 38 -9.88 -13.65 12.07
C ARG A 38 -10.16 -15.10 11.65
N LEU A 39 -9.81 -15.49 10.42
CA LEU A 39 -10.11 -16.82 9.88
C LEU A 39 -9.05 -17.86 10.22
N PHE A 40 -7.78 -17.46 10.29
CA PHE A 40 -6.65 -18.39 10.33
C PHE A 40 -5.64 -18.08 11.44
N GLY A 41 -5.84 -17.03 12.24
CA GLY A 41 -4.91 -16.63 13.29
C GLY A 41 -3.57 -16.11 12.77
N VAL A 42 -3.50 -15.74 11.49
CA VAL A 42 -2.28 -15.15 10.89
C VAL A 42 -2.24 -13.68 11.24
N ALA A 43 -1.31 -13.31 12.10
CA ALA A 43 -1.12 -11.92 12.51
C ALA A 43 -0.70 -11.05 11.29
N PRO A 44 -1.18 -9.79 11.19
CA PRO A 44 -0.81 -8.90 10.09
C PRO A 44 0.70 -8.73 9.91
N GLU A 45 1.47 -8.76 11.00
CA GLU A 45 2.93 -8.65 10.99
C GLU A 45 3.59 -9.82 10.24
N VAL A 46 3.04 -11.03 10.34
CA VAL A 46 3.52 -12.20 9.60
C VAL A 46 3.32 -11.99 8.09
N ILE A 47 2.19 -11.39 7.72
CA ILE A 47 1.92 -11.00 6.34
C ILE A 47 2.88 -9.90 5.91
N GLU A 48 3.38 -9.04 6.79
CA GLU A 48 4.29 -7.96 6.38
C GLU A 48 5.73 -8.44 6.23
N ASP A 49 6.21 -9.28 7.16
CA ASP A 49 7.57 -9.82 7.16
C ASP A 49 7.80 -10.74 5.96
N ALA A 50 6.80 -11.56 5.63
CA ALA A 50 6.70 -12.34 4.41
C ALA A 50 7.10 -11.55 3.15
N TRP A 51 6.69 -10.29 3.05
CA TRP A 51 6.86 -9.50 1.84
C TRP A 51 8.24 -8.90 1.68
N VAL A 52 8.85 -8.50 2.80
CA VAL A 52 10.19 -7.93 2.80
C VAL A 52 11.18 -8.92 2.19
N GLU A 53 11.05 -10.20 2.55
CA GLU A 53 11.92 -11.26 2.06
C GLU A 53 11.78 -11.48 0.54
N GLN A 54 10.55 -11.60 0.02
CA GLN A 54 10.36 -11.94 -1.40
C GLN A 54 10.64 -10.79 -2.37
N TYR A 55 10.31 -9.55 -2.01
CA TYR A 55 10.57 -8.41 -2.91
C TYR A 55 12.03 -7.96 -2.93
N THR A 56 12.81 -8.28 -1.89
CA THR A 56 14.27 -8.11 -1.92
C THR A 56 14.87 -8.88 -3.11
N GLU A 57 14.28 -10.01 -3.49
CA GLU A 57 14.72 -10.86 -4.61
C GLU A 57 14.17 -10.45 -5.98
N LEU A 58 13.02 -9.77 -6.04
CA LEU A 58 12.43 -9.32 -7.31
C LEU A 58 13.14 -8.05 -7.81
N THR A 59 13.90 -8.14 -8.90
CA THR A 59 14.76 -7.06 -9.43
C THR A 59 14.11 -6.14 -10.48
N GLY A 60 12.86 -6.38 -10.85
CA GLY A 60 12.18 -5.62 -11.91
C GLY A 60 11.52 -4.35 -11.39
N VAL A 61 12.03 -3.18 -11.79
CA VAL A 61 11.27 -1.92 -11.75
C VAL A 61 10.31 -1.93 -12.94
N LEU A 62 9.01 -1.86 -12.68
CA LEU A 62 8.00 -1.65 -13.72
C LEU A 62 7.67 -0.16 -13.69
N VAL A 63 7.85 0.53 -14.81
CA VAL A 63 7.48 1.95 -14.94
C VAL A 63 5.96 2.00 -15.15
N PRO A 64 5.18 2.48 -14.16
CA PRO A 64 3.75 2.69 -14.36
C PRO A 64 3.54 3.94 -15.21
N ASP A 65 2.56 3.92 -16.09
CA ASP A 65 2.06 5.14 -16.72
C ASP A 65 1.17 5.88 -15.71
N PHE A 66 1.69 6.99 -15.17
CA PHE A 66 0.96 7.83 -14.22
C PHE A 66 0.13 8.92 -14.93
N GLU A 67 0.45 9.28 -16.17
CA GLU A 67 -0.21 10.40 -16.87
C GLU A 67 -1.67 10.12 -17.19
N SER A 68 -2.01 8.84 -17.38
CA SER A 68 -3.34 8.37 -17.80
C SER A 68 -4.24 7.86 -16.66
N CYS A 69 -3.88 8.12 -15.39
CA CYS A 69 -4.62 7.59 -14.24
C CYS A 69 -6.05 8.17 -14.12
N ASP A 70 -7.04 7.28 -14.06
CA ASP A 70 -8.45 7.61 -13.84
C ASP A 70 -8.64 8.33 -12.49
N PRO A 71 -9.27 9.52 -12.44
CA PRO A 71 -9.57 10.23 -11.21
C PRO A 71 -10.29 9.39 -10.15
N ALA A 72 -11.16 8.46 -10.55
CA ALA A 72 -11.86 7.56 -9.62
C ALA A 72 -10.89 6.60 -8.91
N VAL A 73 -9.83 6.16 -9.58
CA VAL A 73 -8.76 5.34 -9.01
C VAL A 73 -7.92 6.17 -8.04
N MET A 74 -7.61 7.41 -8.41
CA MET A 74 -6.83 8.33 -7.57
C MET A 74 -7.53 8.70 -6.27
N ASN A 75 -8.86 8.82 -6.30
CA ASN A 75 -9.66 9.19 -5.13
C ASN A 75 -9.76 8.09 -4.06
N ILE A 76 -9.25 6.88 -4.31
CA ILE A 76 -9.21 5.80 -3.31
C ILE A 76 -8.31 6.18 -2.12
N LEU A 77 -7.23 6.93 -2.37
CA LEU A 77 -6.34 7.41 -1.33
C LEU A 77 -6.55 8.91 -1.11
N THR A 78 -6.60 9.30 0.16
CA THR A 78 -6.42 10.72 0.49
C THR A 78 -5.00 11.14 0.16
N ARG A 79 -4.81 12.41 -0.20
CA ARG A 79 -3.49 13.03 -0.37
C ARG A 79 -2.53 12.71 0.77
N ARG A 80 -3.01 12.79 2.01
CA ARG A 80 -2.19 12.48 3.19
C ARG A 80 -1.74 11.03 3.20
N GLN A 81 -2.62 10.08 2.89
CA GLN A 81 -2.26 8.66 2.81
C GLN A 81 -1.24 8.40 1.69
N ALA A 82 -1.45 8.97 0.50
CA ALA A 82 -0.52 8.83 -0.63
C ALA A 82 0.90 9.27 -0.24
N TRP A 83 1.05 10.45 0.36
CA TRP A 83 2.35 10.93 0.84
C TRP A 83 2.90 10.16 2.05
N GLN A 84 2.06 9.90 3.06
CA GLN A 84 2.45 9.21 4.29
C GLN A 84 2.90 7.78 4.02
N PHE A 85 2.30 7.09 3.05
CA PHE A 85 2.64 5.69 2.77
C PHE A 85 3.49 5.54 1.50
N ARG A 86 3.71 6.62 0.73
CA ARG A 86 4.43 6.62 -0.56
C ARG A 86 3.81 5.63 -1.54
N ILE A 87 2.52 5.84 -1.80
CA ILE A 87 1.72 5.01 -2.68
C ILE A 87 0.98 5.88 -3.67
N VAL A 88 0.98 5.47 -4.93
CA VAL A 88 0.16 6.04 -6.00
C VAL A 88 -0.75 4.96 -6.58
N PRO A 89 -2.08 5.09 -6.51
CA PRO A 89 -3.00 4.20 -7.23
C PRO A 89 -2.80 4.35 -8.73
N VAL A 90 -2.78 3.24 -9.48
CA VAL A 90 -2.50 3.25 -10.92
C VAL A 90 -3.76 2.93 -11.71
N ARG A 91 -4.37 1.77 -11.43
CA ARG A 91 -5.55 1.26 -12.16
C ARG A 91 -6.26 0.17 -11.37
N TRP A 92 -7.43 -0.22 -11.88
CA TRP A 92 -8.03 -1.52 -11.57
C TRP A 92 -7.56 -2.58 -12.57
N GLU A 93 -7.29 -3.78 -12.09
CA GLU A 93 -6.92 -4.94 -12.89
C GLU A 93 -7.53 -6.19 -12.27
N ASP A 94 -8.42 -6.88 -12.99
CA ASP A 94 -9.15 -8.07 -12.54
C ASP A 94 -9.81 -7.93 -11.15
N GLY A 95 -10.40 -6.77 -10.86
CA GLY A 95 -11.04 -6.50 -9.56
C GLY A 95 -10.07 -6.23 -8.41
N ALA A 96 -8.76 -6.17 -8.68
CA ALA A 96 -7.75 -5.72 -7.73
C ALA A 96 -7.29 -4.29 -8.03
N LEU A 97 -6.98 -3.54 -6.98
CA LEU A 97 -6.39 -2.22 -7.09
C LEU A 97 -4.86 -2.35 -7.27
N VAL A 98 -4.36 -1.82 -8.38
CA VAL A 98 -2.93 -1.75 -8.65
C VAL A 98 -2.38 -0.46 -8.03
N LEU A 99 -1.38 -0.62 -7.17
CA LEU A 99 -0.71 0.45 -6.43
C LEU A 99 0.77 0.49 -6.84
N ALA A 100 1.33 1.67 -7.03
CA ALA A 100 2.77 1.86 -7.22
C ALA A 100 3.42 2.34 -5.92
N THR A 101 4.63 1.84 -5.64
CA THR A 101 5.49 2.29 -4.54
C THR A 101 6.96 2.05 -4.90
N THR A 102 7.91 2.44 -4.05
CA THR A 102 9.33 2.08 -4.21
C THR A 102 9.70 0.91 -3.33
N ARG A 103 10.86 0.29 -3.60
CA ARG A 103 11.42 -0.78 -2.76
C ARG A 103 11.55 -0.35 -1.29
N ASP A 104 12.09 0.84 -1.05
CA ASP A 104 12.35 1.36 0.30
C ASP A 104 11.07 1.61 1.10
N HIS A 105 9.96 1.89 0.42
CA HIS A 105 8.68 2.17 1.07
C HIS A 105 7.71 0.98 1.06
N LEU A 106 8.06 -0.11 0.39
CA LEU A 106 7.17 -1.24 0.16
C LEU A 106 6.62 -1.84 1.46
N GLN A 107 7.46 -2.09 2.47
CA GLN A 107 7.01 -2.66 3.75
C GLN A 107 5.92 -1.80 4.39
N ARG A 108 6.14 -0.48 4.42
CA ARG A 108 5.18 0.48 4.97
C ARG A 108 3.93 0.60 4.11
N ALA A 109 4.06 0.50 2.79
CA ALA A 109 2.95 0.52 1.86
C ALA A 109 2.05 -0.70 2.02
N LEU A 110 2.65 -1.87 2.21
CA LEU A 110 1.95 -3.13 2.47
C LEU A 110 1.20 -3.11 3.78
N ARG A 111 1.87 -2.72 4.87
CA ARG A 111 1.25 -2.46 6.18
C ARG A 111 -0.02 -1.65 6.06
N PHE A 112 0.03 -0.57 5.28
CA PHE A 112 -1.14 0.25 5.06
C PHE A 112 -2.23 -0.50 4.28
N ALA A 113 -1.87 -1.16 3.17
CA ALA A 113 -2.83 -1.81 2.30
C ALA A 113 -3.52 -3.01 2.98
N THR A 114 -2.78 -3.88 3.67
CA THR A 114 -3.31 -5.07 4.35
C THR A 114 -4.22 -4.73 5.52
N ASN A 115 -4.08 -3.54 6.10
CA ASN A 115 -4.83 -3.10 7.28
C ASN A 115 -5.90 -2.03 6.98
N THR A 116 -5.87 -1.40 5.80
CA THR A 116 -6.77 -0.26 5.50
C THR A 116 -7.57 -0.45 4.22
N ILE A 117 -7.01 -1.14 3.21
CA ILE A 117 -7.66 -1.26 1.90
C ILE A 117 -8.52 -2.53 1.91
N SER A 118 -9.83 -2.35 1.73
CA SER A 118 -10.82 -3.42 1.77
C SER A 118 -11.07 -4.10 0.42
N VAL A 119 -10.22 -3.86 -0.56
CA VAL A 119 -10.26 -4.53 -1.88
C VAL A 119 -8.95 -5.28 -2.08
N PRO A 120 -8.92 -6.32 -2.94
CA PRO A 120 -7.68 -6.96 -3.30
C PRO A 120 -6.70 -5.93 -3.88
N VAL A 121 -5.42 -6.05 -3.54
CA VAL A 121 -4.38 -5.13 -4.01
C VAL A 121 -3.21 -5.87 -4.64
N TYR A 122 -2.53 -5.17 -5.53
CA TYR A 122 -1.26 -5.58 -6.11
C TYR A 122 -0.30 -4.40 -6.21
N PHE A 123 0.99 -4.62 -5.96
CA PHE A 123 2.02 -3.58 -6.01
C PHE A 123 2.91 -3.65 -7.25
N LEU A 124 3.16 -2.49 -7.85
CA LEU A 124 4.23 -2.24 -8.80
C LEU A 124 5.37 -1.53 -8.08
N ILE A 125 6.60 -1.94 -8.37
CA ILE A 125 7.80 -1.25 -7.89
C ILE A 125 8.22 -0.25 -8.95
N ALA A 126 8.09 1.03 -8.64
CA ALA A 126 8.50 2.15 -9.46
C ALA A 126 9.87 2.69 -9.01
N ASP A 127 10.49 3.47 -9.89
CA ASP A 127 11.63 4.30 -9.55
C ASP A 127 11.24 5.40 -8.54
N SER A 128 12.18 5.81 -7.69
CA SER A 128 11.92 6.79 -6.63
C SER A 128 11.58 8.18 -7.17
N ASP A 129 12.24 8.62 -8.23
CA ASP A 129 12.00 9.93 -8.84
C ASP A 129 10.64 9.90 -9.56
N ALA A 130 10.37 8.84 -10.32
CA ALA A 130 9.07 8.68 -10.99
C ALA A 130 7.89 8.64 -10.01
N LEU A 131 8.03 7.97 -8.86
CA LEU A 131 6.98 7.98 -7.83
C LEU A 131 6.83 9.37 -7.19
N ALA A 132 7.93 10.09 -6.97
CA ALA A 132 7.89 11.43 -6.39
C ALA A 132 7.17 12.41 -7.31
N GLU A 133 7.50 12.42 -8.60
CA GLU A 133 6.82 13.22 -9.62
C GLU A 133 5.31 12.93 -9.64
N ALA A 134 4.92 11.65 -9.70
CA ALA A 134 3.51 11.25 -9.66
C ALA A 134 2.78 11.71 -8.38
N LEU A 135 3.44 11.66 -7.23
CA LEU A 135 2.85 12.17 -5.98
C LEU A 135 2.67 13.69 -5.99
N GLU A 136 3.59 14.43 -6.60
CA GLU A 136 3.48 15.88 -6.73
C GLU A 136 2.35 16.28 -7.69
N ASP A 137 2.25 15.61 -8.83
CA ASP A 137 1.26 15.91 -9.86
C ASP A 137 -0.16 15.56 -9.42
N HIS A 138 -0.35 14.36 -8.87
CA HIS A 138 -1.70 13.87 -8.55
C HIS A 138 -2.14 14.15 -7.11
N TYR A 139 -1.18 14.33 -6.20
CA TYR A 139 -1.45 14.57 -4.79
C TYR A 139 -0.74 15.84 -4.28
N PRO A 140 -0.89 17.00 -4.93
CA PRO A 140 -0.10 18.20 -4.62
C PRO A 140 -0.33 18.67 -3.18
N MET A 141 0.72 18.67 -2.37
CA MET A 141 0.66 19.14 -0.98
C MET A 141 1.36 20.51 -0.87
N GLY A 142 0.58 21.58 -0.78
CA GLY A 142 1.10 22.94 -0.63
C GLY A 142 2.01 23.08 0.59
N GLY A 143 3.27 23.50 0.36
CA GLY A 143 4.28 23.74 1.40
C GLY A 143 5.41 22.71 1.50
N LEU A 144 5.44 21.68 0.65
CA LEU A 144 6.39 20.56 0.75
C LEU A 144 7.35 20.36 -0.44
N GLY A 145 7.06 20.90 -1.63
CA GLY A 145 7.82 20.61 -2.87
C GLY A 145 9.30 21.03 -2.92
N ARG A 146 9.91 21.51 -1.82
CA ARG A 146 11.36 21.84 -1.78
C ARG A 146 12.08 21.48 -0.46
N ARG A 147 11.40 20.85 0.51
CA ARG A 147 12.02 20.45 1.81
C ARG A 147 11.93 18.95 2.10
N VAL A 148 11.29 18.18 1.22
CA VAL A 148 11.03 16.75 1.44
C VAL A 148 12.25 15.86 1.19
N VAL A 149 13.26 16.37 0.48
CA VAL A 149 14.44 15.58 0.09
C VAL A 149 15.28 15.15 1.31
N ASP A 150 15.18 15.87 2.45
CA ASP A 150 16.05 15.67 3.62
C ASP A 150 15.32 15.17 4.90
N GLY A 151 14.28 14.35 4.77
CA GLY A 151 13.74 13.59 5.92
C GLY A 151 12.87 14.35 6.93
N GLU A 152 12.47 15.60 6.67
CA GLU A 152 11.63 16.40 7.60
C GLU A 152 10.16 15.93 7.67
N LEU A 153 9.71 15.07 6.75
CA LEU A 153 8.32 14.60 6.70
C LEU A 153 7.89 13.77 7.91
N GLU A 154 8.78 12.94 8.45
CA GLU A 154 8.44 12.09 9.60
C GLU A 154 8.11 12.92 10.84
N GLN A 155 8.84 14.02 11.06
CA GLN A 155 8.61 14.92 12.19
C GLN A 155 7.32 15.72 12.01
N ILE A 156 7.03 16.21 10.80
CA ILE A 156 5.82 17.00 10.54
C ILE A 156 4.56 16.12 10.64
N VAL A 157 4.58 14.91 10.09
CA VAL A 157 3.47 13.96 10.18
C VAL A 157 3.26 13.45 11.62
N SER A 158 4.35 13.20 12.36
CA SER A 158 4.30 12.85 13.79
C SER A 158 3.70 13.97 14.64
N ASN A 159 4.13 15.22 14.42
CA ASN A 159 3.64 16.40 15.14
C ASN A 159 2.15 16.70 14.86
N LEU A 160 1.68 16.43 13.64
CA LEU A 160 0.26 16.58 13.30
C LEU A 160 -0.60 15.43 13.85
N SER A 161 -0.03 14.25 14.06
CA SER A 161 -0.72 13.08 14.66
C SER A 161 -0.82 13.19 16.18
N GLY A 162 0.13 13.85 16.85
CA GLY A 162 0.11 14.11 18.30
C GLY A 162 -0.95 15.13 18.76
N ARG A 163 -1.47 15.97 17.86
CA ARG A 163 -2.42 17.05 18.20
C ARG A 163 -3.86 16.60 18.51
N ARG A 164 -4.16 15.29 18.49
CA ARG A 164 -5.50 14.75 18.85
C ARG A 164 -5.61 14.16 20.26
N ARG A 165 -4.61 14.30 21.13
CA ARG A 165 -4.72 13.96 22.57
C ARG A 165 -4.45 15.16 23.47
N SER A 166 -5.34 16.16 23.44
CA SER A 166 -5.53 17.06 24.58
C SER A 166 -6.84 17.85 24.41
N VAL A 167 -7.97 17.17 24.59
CA VAL A 167 -9.20 17.78 25.10
C VAL A 167 -9.93 16.70 25.91
N ALA A 168 -9.61 16.63 27.20
CA ALA A 168 -10.47 16.20 28.30
C ALA A 168 -9.81 16.67 29.59
#